data_AF-A0A2V5YMC4-F1
#
_entry.id   AF-A0A2V5YMC4-F1
#
_cell.length_a   1.000
_cell.length_b   1.000
_cell.length_c   1.000
_cell.angle_alpha   90.00
_cell.angle_beta   90.00
_cell.angle_gamma   90.00
#
_symmetry.space_group_name_H-M   'P 1'
#
loop_
_entity.id
_entity.type
_entity.pdbx_description
1 polymer ?
#
loop_
_entity_poly.entity_id
_entity_poly.type
_entity_poly.pdbx_seq_one_letter_code
_entity_poly.pdbx_strand_id
1 'polypeptide(L)'
;MSAFDPTPENEANVDREIRIEKMKRELEELSGGAMISGSVGDVPPELEEVFLERACAWERAPYDTNFNRLVQRRVEMIPPAELDDCKLRVKLQKVFCALAAIRCFLHDTDHLSDRELYTWLWSDGLREETPDLSQLGGAWHMSPNRQWC
;
A
#
# COMPACT_ATOMS: atom_id res chain seq x y z
N MET A 1 4.39 48.67 -14.85
CA MET A 1 4.32 47.54 -13.90
C MET A 1 3.92 48.14 -12.57
N SER A 2 2.73 47.77 -12.09
CA SER A 2 2.16 48.32 -10.85
C SER A 2 2.91 47.72 -9.65
N ALA A 3 3.12 48.48 -8.58
CA ALA A 3 3.75 47.99 -7.34
C ALA A 3 2.89 46.94 -6.59
N PHE A 4 1.77 46.53 -7.18
CA PHE A 4 0.80 45.57 -6.64
C PHE A 4 0.65 44.31 -7.51
N ASP A 5 1.36 44.20 -8.63
CA ASP A 5 1.37 42.95 -9.39
C ASP A 5 2.19 41.90 -8.60
N PRO A 6 1.61 40.74 -8.26
CA PRO A 6 2.32 39.71 -7.50
C PRO A 6 3.52 39.23 -8.31
N THR A 7 4.62 38.94 -7.61
CA THR A 7 5.79 38.35 -8.23
C THR A 7 5.46 36.91 -8.69
N PRO A 8 6.16 36.36 -9.69
CA PRO A 8 5.97 34.96 -10.11
C PRO A 8 6.14 33.95 -8.97
N GLU A 9 6.99 34.27 -7.98
CA GLU A 9 7.18 33.47 -6.77
C GLU A 9 5.95 33.53 -5.84
N ASN A 10 5.33 34.71 -5.69
CA ASN A 10 4.09 34.85 -4.93
C ASN A 10 2.93 34.09 -5.59
N GLU A 11 2.82 34.15 -6.93
CA GLU A 11 1.80 33.39 -7.67
C GLU A 11 1.99 31.88 -7.50
N ALA A 12 3.22 31.38 -7.62
CA ALA A 12 3.51 29.96 -7.43
C ALA A 12 3.20 29.45 -6.01
N ASN A 13 3.39 30.30 -5.00
CA ASN A 13 3.04 29.98 -3.61
C ASN A 13 1.53 29.92 -3.40
N VAL A 14 0.77 30.89 -3.93
CA VAL A 14 -0.71 30.87 -3.87
C VAL A 14 -1.27 29.66 -4.60
N ASP A 15 -0.74 29.34 -5.78
CA ASP A 15 -1.15 28.15 -6.55
C ASP A 15 -0.91 26.85 -5.76
N ARG A 16 0.19 26.79 -4.99
CA ARG A 16 0.48 25.65 -4.12
C ARG A 16 -0.51 25.53 -2.97
N GLU A 17 -0.80 26.64 -2.29
CA GLU A 17 -1.80 26.68 -1.21
C GLU A 17 -3.18 26.20 -1.71
N ILE A 18 -3.59 26.64 -2.91
CA ILE A 18 -4.83 26.19 -3.54
C ILE A 18 -4.83 24.67 -3.76
N ARG A 19 -3.72 24.09 -4.23
CA ARG A 19 -3.60 22.63 -4.43
C ARG A 19 -3.67 21.87 -3.10
N ILE A 20 -2.96 22.35 -2.08
CA ILE A 20 -2.99 21.78 -0.71
C ILE A 20 -4.43 21.75 -0.17
N GLU A 21 -5.13 22.89 -0.22
CA GLU A 21 -6.49 22.98 0.30
C GLU A 21 -7.49 22.12 -0.50
N LYS A 22 -7.28 21.98 -1.82
CA LYS A 22 -8.05 21.05 -2.64
C LYS A 22 -7.84 19.60 -2.20
N MET A 23 -6.60 19.19 -1.95
CA MET A 23 -6.30 17.81 -1.51
C MET A 23 -6.83 17.52 -0.11
N LYS A 24 -6.78 18.48 0.82
CA LYS A 24 -7.40 18.31 2.15
C LYS A 24 -8.90 18.06 2.06
N ARG A 25 -9.61 18.82 1.22
CA ARG A 25 -11.05 18.60 0.97
C ARG A 25 -11.32 17.24 0.34
N GLU A 26 -10.49 16.83 -0.61
CA GLU A 26 -10.61 15.52 -1.22
C GLU A 26 -10.42 14.38 -0.19
N LEU A 27 -9.45 14.49 0.72
CA LEU A 27 -9.26 13.52 1.80
C LEU A 27 -10.42 13.48 2.78
N GLU A 28 -10.99 14.63 3.13
CA GLU A 28 -12.21 14.71 3.94
C GLU A 28 -13.34 13.91 3.28
N GLU A 29 -13.54 14.06 1.97
CA GLU A 29 -14.55 13.31 1.22
C GLU A 29 -14.23 11.81 1.14
N LEU A 30 -12.98 11.44 0.80
CA LEU A 30 -12.55 10.04 0.68
C LEU A 30 -12.65 9.28 2.01
N SER A 31 -12.38 9.94 3.12
CA SER A 31 -12.48 9.39 4.48
C SER A 31 -13.91 9.37 5.04
N GLY A 32 -14.91 9.83 4.29
CA GLY A 32 -16.29 9.90 4.76
C GLY A 32 -16.52 10.95 5.86
N GLY A 33 -15.71 12.01 5.90
CA GLY A 33 -15.77 13.08 6.90
C GLY A 33 -15.14 12.73 8.25
N ALA A 34 -14.31 11.68 8.29
CA ALA A 34 -13.62 11.22 9.50
C ALA A 34 -12.13 11.59 9.52
N MET A 35 -11.67 12.45 8.60
CA MET A 35 -10.28 12.87 8.56
C MET A 35 -9.92 13.62 9.85
N ILE A 36 -9.01 13.07 10.64
CA ILE A 36 -8.37 13.80 11.72
C ILE A 36 -7.05 14.34 11.19
N SER A 37 -7.05 15.63 10.87
CA SER A 37 -5.83 16.35 10.49
C SER A 37 -5.27 17.10 11.70
N GLY A 38 -3.99 16.91 11.97
CA GLY A 38 -3.24 17.67 12.97
C GLY A 38 -1.83 17.95 12.45
N SER A 39 -1.30 19.13 12.72
CA SER A 39 0.10 19.45 12.44
C SER A 39 0.93 19.42 13.73
N VAL A 40 2.16 18.95 13.63
CA VAL A 40 3.17 19.11 14.68
C VAL A 40 4.16 20.15 14.20
N GLY A 41 3.92 21.41 14.55
CA GLY A 41 4.72 22.57 14.12
C GLY A 41 4.45 23.04 12.69
N ASP A 42 5.29 23.95 12.22
CA ASP A 42 5.24 24.47 10.85
C ASP A 42 5.85 23.45 9.89
N VAL A 43 5.01 22.89 9.01
CA VAL A 43 5.44 22.00 7.92
C VAL A 43 5.65 22.86 6.67
N PRO A 44 6.80 22.78 5.99
CA PRO A 44 6.99 23.48 4.71
C PRO A 44 5.91 23.06 3.70
N PRO A 45 5.30 24.00 2.96
CA PRO A 45 4.23 23.71 2.00
C PRO A 45 4.60 22.65 0.95
N GLU A 46 5.88 22.58 0.57
CA GLU A 46 6.39 21.55 -0.36
C GLU A 46 6.23 20.14 0.21
N LEU A 47 6.48 19.99 1.51
CA LEU A 47 6.41 18.70 2.19
C LEU A 47 4.96 18.32 2.48
N GLU A 48 4.14 19.30 2.85
CA GLU A 48 2.69 19.10 3.04
C GLU A 48 2.02 18.64 1.74
N GLU A 49 2.34 19.29 0.62
CA GLU A 49 1.82 18.92 -0.69
C GLU A 49 2.17 17.46 -1.05
N VAL A 50 3.44 17.06 -0.94
CA VAL A 50 3.88 15.68 -1.23
C VAL A 50 3.23 14.66 -0.27
N PHE A 51 3.04 15.03 0.99
CA PHE A 51 2.36 14.17 1.96
C PHE A 51 0.89 13.96 1.56
N LEU A 52 0.16 15.04 1.28
CA LEU A 52 -1.25 14.99 0.90
C LEU A 52 -1.46 14.25 -0.43
N GLU A 53 -0.58 14.44 -1.40
CA GLU A 53 -0.61 13.67 -2.65
C GLU A 53 -0.54 12.17 -2.40
N ARG A 54 0.37 11.72 -1.52
CA ARG A 54 0.50 10.31 -1.13
C ARG A 54 -0.70 9.81 -0.34
N ALA A 55 -1.23 10.61 0.57
CA ALA A 55 -2.43 10.27 1.34
C ALA A 55 -3.62 10.09 0.40
N CYS A 56 -3.89 11.03 -0.52
CA CYS A 56 -4.98 10.88 -1.48
C CYS A 56 -4.78 9.64 -2.36
N ALA A 57 -3.55 9.36 -2.78
CA ALA A 57 -3.27 8.20 -3.61
C ALA A 57 -3.44 6.87 -2.85
N TRP A 58 -3.17 6.87 -1.54
CA TRP A 58 -3.48 5.73 -0.66
C TRP A 58 -4.98 5.50 -0.55
N GLU A 59 -5.75 6.54 -0.21
CA GLU A 59 -7.21 6.45 -0.02
C GLU A 59 -7.95 6.06 -1.31
N ARG A 60 -7.42 6.42 -2.49
CA ARG A 60 -7.97 6.03 -3.79
C ARG A 60 -7.51 4.65 -4.28
N ALA A 61 -6.54 4.01 -3.61
CA ALA A 61 -5.94 2.79 -4.11
C ALA A 61 -7.02 1.69 -4.23
N PRO A 62 -7.11 0.99 -5.38
CA PRO A 62 -8.09 -0.07 -5.53
C PRO A 62 -7.76 -1.23 -4.59
N TYR A 63 -8.80 -1.79 -3.98
CA TYR A 63 -8.67 -2.97 -3.14
C TYR A 63 -8.69 -4.23 -4.02
N ASP A 64 -7.80 -5.15 -3.69
CA ASP A 64 -7.76 -6.50 -4.26
C ASP A 64 -7.03 -7.43 -3.28
N THR A 65 -7.03 -8.72 -3.59
CA THR A 65 -6.30 -9.73 -2.82
C THR A 65 -4.91 -9.96 -3.41
N ASN A 66 -3.94 -10.30 -2.57
CA ASN A 66 -2.62 -10.70 -3.07
C ASN A 66 -2.72 -11.99 -3.91
N PHE A 67 -3.71 -12.84 -3.67
CA PHE A 67 -4.01 -13.98 -4.52
C PHE A 67 -4.28 -13.56 -5.98
N ASN A 68 -5.20 -12.61 -6.20
CA ASN A 68 -5.52 -12.12 -7.54
C ASN A 68 -4.31 -11.44 -8.20
N ARG A 69 -3.55 -10.65 -7.44
CA ARG A 69 -2.31 -10.00 -7.93
C ARG A 69 -1.25 -11.01 -8.36
N LEU A 70 -1.16 -12.16 -7.69
CA LEU A 70 -0.28 -13.27 -8.06
C LEU A 70 -0.78 -14.00 -9.31
N VAL A 71 -2.08 -14.26 -9.42
CA VAL A 71 -2.70 -14.87 -10.61
C VAL A 71 -2.50 -14.00 -11.85
N GLN A 72 -2.68 -12.69 -11.75
CA GLN A 72 -2.41 -11.73 -12.84
C GLN A 72 -0.95 -11.78 -13.31
N ARG A 73 -0.03 -12.12 -12.41
CA ARG A 73 1.40 -12.34 -12.68
C ARG A 73 1.72 -13.77 -13.13
N ARG A 74 0.70 -14.56 -13.47
CA ARG A 74 0.79 -15.95 -13.93
C ARG A 74 1.40 -16.89 -12.89
N VAL A 75 1.27 -16.55 -11.61
CA VAL A 75 1.60 -17.46 -10.51
C VAL A 75 0.35 -18.27 -10.21
N GLU A 76 0.32 -19.49 -10.71
CA GLU A 76 -0.72 -20.46 -10.35
C GLU A 76 -0.66 -20.76 -8.85
N MET A 77 -1.79 -20.96 -8.18
CA MET A 77 -1.86 -21.36 -6.78
C MET A 77 -2.45 -22.77 -6.68
N ILE A 78 -1.63 -23.75 -6.29
CA ILE A 78 -2.00 -25.17 -6.24
C ILE A 78 -2.44 -25.51 -4.81
N PRO A 79 -3.53 -26.27 -4.59
CA PRO A 79 -3.92 -26.70 -3.25
C PRO A 79 -2.80 -27.42 -2.50
N PRO A 80 -2.60 -27.17 -1.19
CA PRO A 80 -1.51 -27.78 -0.41
C PRO A 80 -1.54 -29.32 -0.40
N ALA A 81 -2.73 -29.91 -0.52
CA ALA A 81 -2.93 -31.37 -0.54
C ALA A 81 -2.39 -32.05 -1.82
N GLU A 82 -2.22 -31.30 -2.90
CA GLU A 82 -1.72 -31.81 -4.19
C GLU A 82 -0.19 -31.71 -4.32
N LEU A 83 0.48 -31.13 -3.33
CA LEU A 83 1.93 -30.92 -3.32
C LEU A 83 2.59 -31.81 -2.28
N ASP A 84 3.56 -32.62 -2.73
CA ASP A 84 4.57 -33.20 -1.85
C ASP A 84 5.52 -32.11 -1.32
N ASP A 85 6.26 -32.42 -0.25
CA ASP A 85 7.08 -31.42 0.47
C ASP A 85 8.16 -30.80 -0.44
N CYS A 86 8.73 -31.58 -1.36
CA CYS A 86 9.73 -31.09 -2.31
C CYS A 86 9.13 -30.07 -3.27
N LYS A 87 7.98 -30.37 -3.88
CA LYS A 87 7.28 -29.43 -4.78
C LYS A 87 6.73 -28.22 -4.03
N LEU A 88 6.28 -28.41 -2.79
CA LEU A 88 5.75 -27.35 -1.95
C LEU A 88 6.84 -26.31 -1.65
N ARG A 89 8.05 -26.74 -1.28
CA ARG A 89 9.17 -25.81 -1.05
C ARG A 89 9.54 -25.01 -2.30
N VAL A 90 9.55 -25.65 -3.47
CA VAL A 90 9.77 -24.95 -4.76
C VAL A 90 8.64 -23.96 -5.04
N LYS A 91 7.40 -24.31 -4.69
CA LYS A 91 6.24 -23.44 -4.85
C LYS A 91 6.31 -22.23 -3.94
N LEU A 92 6.67 -22.41 -2.66
CA LEU A 92 6.89 -21.32 -1.72
C LEU A 92 7.91 -20.31 -2.23
N GLN A 93 9.06 -20.76 -2.74
CA GLN A 93 10.07 -19.86 -3.28
C GLN A 93 9.51 -19.00 -4.44
N LYS A 94 8.71 -19.60 -5.33
CA LYS A 94 8.03 -18.85 -6.41
C LYS A 94 7.05 -17.81 -5.86
N VAL A 95 6.28 -18.18 -4.84
CA VAL A 95 5.35 -17.26 -4.17
C VAL A 95 6.11 -16.11 -3.51
N PHE A 96 7.21 -16.37 -2.80
CA PHE A 96 8.03 -15.32 -2.18
C PHE A 96 8.61 -14.35 -3.20
N CYS A 97 9.19 -14.85 -4.29
CA CYS A 97 9.70 -13.98 -5.35
C CYS A 97 8.59 -13.12 -5.96
N ALA A 98 7.39 -13.69 -6.15
CA ALA A 98 6.27 -12.95 -6.73
C ALA A 98 5.66 -11.93 -5.75
N LEU A 99 5.60 -12.23 -4.46
CA LEU A 99 5.22 -11.29 -3.41
C LEU A 99 6.24 -10.14 -3.31
N ALA A 100 7.54 -10.45 -3.34
CA ALA A 100 8.60 -9.44 -3.34
C ALA A 100 8.52 -8.52 -4.57
N ALA A 101 8.14 -9.05 -5.74
CA ALA A 101 7.92 -8.26 -6.96
C ALA A 101 6.75 -7.26 -6.83
N ILE A 102 5.82 -7.48 -5.90
CA ILE A 102 4.76 -6.54 -5.54
C ILE A 102 5.03 -5.81 -4.23
N ARG A 103 6.27 -5.87 -3.72
CA ARG A 103 6.70 -5.23 -2.47
C ARG A 103 5.89 -5.69 -1.25
N CYS A 104 5.37 -6.91 -1.31
CA CYS A 104 4.72 -7.59 -0.19
C CYS A 104 5.70 -8.59 0.43
N PHE A 105 5.93 -8.50 1.74
CA PHE A 105 6.88 -9.33 2.46
C PHE A 105 6.18 -10.10 3.59
N LEU A 106 6.67 -11.29 3.90
CA LEU A 106 6.18 -12.06 5.04
C LEU A 106 7.05 -11.73 6.27
N HIS A 107 6.42 -11.67 7.44
CA HIS A 107 7.11 -11.58 8.72
C HIS A 107 6.49 -12.58 9.72
N ASP A 108 7.21 -12.86 10.82
CA ASP A 108 6.80 -13.84 11.84
C ASP A 108 6.41 -15.20 11.25
N THR A 109 7.30 -15.81 10.47
CA THR A 109 7.06 -17.12 9.83
C THR A 109 7.98 -18.23 10.33
N ASP A 110 8.90 -17.91 11.23
CA ASP A 110 9.92 -18.81 11.78
C ASP A 110 9.35 -19.96 12.61
N HIS A 111 8.12 -19.79 13.12
CA HIS A 111 7.40 -20.81 13.88
C HIS A 111 6.60 -21.80 13.00
N LEU A 112 6.58 -21.63 11.69
CA LEU A 112 5.82 -22.48 10.75
C LEU A 112 6.75 -23.35 9.91
N SER A 113 6.37 -24.61 9.71
CA SER A 113 6.94 -25.43 8.64
C SER A 113 6.54 -24.90 7.26
N ASP A 114 7.27 -25.28 6.22
CA ASP A 114 6.93 -24.97 4.82
C ASP A 114 5.45 -25.31 4.52
N ARG A 115 4.99 -26.49 4.97
CA ARG A 115 3.62 -26.95 4.73
C ARG A 115 2.59 -26.09 5.45
N GLU A 116 2.83 -25.70 6.70
CA GLU A 116 1.95 -24.82 7.45
C GLU A 116 1.91 -23.42 6.84
N LEU A 117 3.07 -22.86 6.49
CA LEU A 117 3.18 -21.55 5.87
C LEU A 117 2.47 -21.49 4.52
N TYR A 118 2.69 -22.48 3.65
CA TYR A 118 2.02 -22.55 2.36
C TYR A 118 0.51 -22.77 2.52
N THR A 119 0.09 -23.56 3.50
CA THR A 119 -1.33 -23.78 3.79
C THR A 119 -1.99 -22.47 4.20
N TRP A 120 -1.39 -21.73 5.13
CA TRP A 120 -1.90 -20.43 5.56
C TRP A 120 -1.93 -19.40 4.43
N LEU A 121 -0.86 -19.30 3.62
CA LEU A 121 -0.85 -18.44 2.43
C LEU A 121 -1.99 -18.81 1.48
N TRP A 122 -2.19 -20.11 1.25
CA TRP A 122 -3.22 -20.60 0.35
C TRP A 122 -4.63 -20.41 0.92
N SER A 123 -4.89 -20.51 2.22
CA SER A 123 -6.24 -20.42 2.78
C SER A 123 -6.64 -18.99 3.15
N ASP A 124 -5.73 -18.24 3.75
CA ASP A 124 -6.06 -16.98 4.43
C ASP A 124 -5.18 -15.83 3.97
N GLY A 125 -3.86 -15.95 4.11
CA GLY A 125 -2.93 -14.81 3.97
C GLY A 125 -3.04 -14.10 2.63
N LEU A 126 -3.17 -14.84 1.53
CA LEU A 126 -3.32 -14.24 0.20
C LEU A 126 -4.74 -13.76 -0.11
N ARG A 127 -5.75 -14.15 0.66
CA ARG A 127 -7.17 -13.79 0.43
C ARG A 127 -7.58 -12.49 1.11
N GLU A 128 -6.71 -11.93 1.93
CA GLU A 128 -7.00 -10.66 2.58
C GLU A 128 -7.05 -9.53 1.54
N GLU A 129 -8.13 -8.74 1.61
CA GLU A 129 -8.26 -7.54 0.79
C GLU A 129 -7.31 -6.47 1.32
N THR A 130 -6.49 -5.96 0.42
CA THR A 130 -5.49 -4.94 0.71
C THR A 130 -5.50 -3.90 -0.40
N PRO A 131 -5.21 -2.63 -0.13
CA PRO A 131 -5.06 -1.64 -1.19
C PRO A 131 -3.85 -1.98 -2.09
N ASP A 132 -3.95 -1.73 -3.40
CA ASP A 132 -2.81 -1.86 -4.31
C ASP A 132 -1.94 -0.60 -4.26
N LEU A 133 -0.86 -0.68 -3.50
CA LEU A 133 0.05 0.43 -3.28
C LEU A 133 1.34 0.29 -4.10
N SER A 134 1.34 -0.57 -5.11
CA SER A 134 2.53 -0.83 -5.94
C SER A 134 3.09 0.42 -6.61
N GLN A 135 2.23 1.43 -6.85
CA GLN A 135 2.60 2.73 -7.43
C GLN A 135 3.19 3.73 -6.42
N LEU A 136 3.04 3.49 -5.11
CA LEU A 136 3.41 4.47 -4.07
C LEU A 136 4.81 4.26 -3.49
N GLY A 137 5.58 3.29 -4.01
CA GLY A 137 6.95 3.02 -3.58
C GLY A 137 7.10 2.41 -2.18
N GLY A 138 6.00 2.24 -1.45
CA GLY A 138 5.94 1.57 -0.14
C GLY A 138 6.08 0.06 -0.25
N ALA A 139 6.32 -0.58 0.89
CA ALA A 139 6.24 -2.02 1.05
C ALA A 139 5.29 -2.33 2.20
N TRP A 140 4.64 -3.48 2.16
CA TRP A 140 3.74 -3.92 3.22
C TRP A 140 4.05 -5.36 3.62
N HIS A 141 3.62 -5.70 4.83
CA HIS A 141 3.91 -6.98 5.45
C HIS A 141 2.63 -7.78 5.66
N MET A 142 2.73 -9.10 5.55
CA MET A 142 1.68 -10.04 5.98
C MET A 142 2.26 -10.95 7.07
N SER A 143 1.42 -11.32 8.03
CA SER A 143 1.79 -12.20 9.14
C SER A 143 0.74 -13.29 9.36
N PRO A 144 1.14 -14.53 9.68
CA PRO A 144 0.22 -15.57 10.14
C PRO A 144 -0.47 -15.22 11.47
N ASN A 145 0.13 -14.31 12.25
CA ASN A 145 -0.44 -13.86 13.52
C ASN A 145 -1.40 -12.69 13.27
N ARG A 146 -2.70 -12.97 13.18
CA ARG A 146 -3.78 -11.95 13.23
C ARG A 146 -3.98 -11.36 14.62
N GLN A 147 -2.91 -11.18 15.39
CA GLN A 147 -2.96 -10.28 16.54
C GLN A 147 -2.52 -8.92 16.00
N TRP A 148 -3.47 -8.00 15.90
CA TRP A 148 -3.31 -6.58 15.51
C TRP A 148 -3.34 -6.26 14.01
N CYS A 149 -4.57 -6.17 13.47
CA CYS A 149 -4.95 -5.09 12.55
C CYS A 149 -5.87 -4.14 13.31
#